data_AF-A0A497FI71-F1
#
_entry.id   AF-A0A497FI71-F1
#
_cell.length_a   1.000
_cell.length_b   1.000
_cell.length_c   1.000
_cell.angle_alpha   90.00
_cell.angle_beta   90.00
_cell.angle_gamma   90.00
#
_symmetry.space_group_name_H-M   'P 1'
#
loop_
_entity.id
_entity.type
_entity.pdbx_description
1 polymer ?
#
loop_
_entity_poly.entity_id
_entity_poly.type
_entity_poly.pdbx_seq_one_letter_code
_entity_poly.pdbx_strand_id
1 'polypeptide(L)'
;MLTGVEPITLRRPRVDEREAKKENSTHKPFTSGVLPRFLRRTPSVEGVVVTLYLKGVSTNDFDEAIRTIYGDEAGSLSPSTVSHLKEAWYGEYESGRKRTLSSNQYAYIWADGVYLNARIE
;
A
#
# COMPACT_ATOMS: atom_id res chain seq x y z
N MET A 1 -1.60 13.59 8.86
CA MET A 1 -0.86 12.46 8.26
C MET A 1 -0.86 11.35 9.28
N LEU A 2 -1.32 10.16 8.89
CA LEU A 2 -1.30 9.01 9.80
C LEU A 2 0.12 8.44 9.85
N THR A 3 0.65 8.29 11.05
CA THR A 3 1.98 7.70 11.29
C THR A 3 1.85 6.44 12.12
N GLY A 4 2.96 5.72 12.31
CA GLY A 4 2.97 4.50 13.13
C GLY A 4 2.78 4.72 14.64
N VAL A 5 2.69 5.98 15.09
CA VAL A 5 2.42 6.33 16.48
C VAL A 5 1.00 6.89 16.56
N GLU A 6 0.79 8.08 16.00
CA GLU A 6 -0.49 8.78 16.02
C GLU A 6 -0.67 9.64 14.75
N PRO A 7 -1.89 10.14 14.47
CA PRO A 7 -2.12 11.17 13.46
C PRO A 7 -1.40 12.48 13.81
N ILE A 8 -0.55 12.96 12.90
CA ILE A 8 0.19 14.23 13.07
C ILE A 8 -0.32 15.27 12.07
N THR A 9 -0.62 16.48 12.55
CA THR A 9 -0.93 17.63 11.69
C THR A 9 0.35 18.19 11.09
N LEU A 10 0.44 18.22 9.76
CA LEU A 10 1.60 18.72 9.03
C LEU A 10 1.22 19.90 8.15
N ARG A 11 2.02 20.96 8.20
CA ARG A 11 1.96 22.07 7.25
C ARG A 11 3.03 21.87 6.18
N ARG A 12 2.60 21.68 4.94
CA ARG A 12 3.51 21.60 3.78
C ARG A 12 3.79 23.00 3.24
N PRO A 13 5.03 23.50 3.26
CA PRO A 13 5.39 24.73 2.57
C PRO A 13 5.06 24.58 1.08
N ARG A 14 4.42 25.59 0.51
CA ARG A 14 4.07 25.61 -0.91
C ARG A 14 4.78 26.78 -1.56
N VAL A 15 5.60 26.48 -2.55
CA VAL A 15 6.22 27.48 -3.42
C VAL A 15 5.26 27.73 -4.58
N ASP A 16 5.03 28.99 -4.92
CA ASP A 16 4.37 29.33 -6.19
C ASP A 16 5.39 29.21 -7.31
N GLU A 17 5.37 28.06 -7.99
CA GLU A 17 6.28 27.75 -9.08
C GLU A 17 6.15 28.71 -10.27
N ARG A 18 4.99 29.38 -10.42
CA ARG A 18 4.79 30.33 -11.52
C ARG A 18 5.53 31.63 -11.26
N GLU A 19 5.43 32.15 -10.05
CA GLU A 19 6.15 33.36 -9.63
C GLU A 19 7.65 33.10 -9.54
N ALA A 20 8.07 31.97 -8.94
CA ALA A 20 9.49 31.62 -8.82
C ALA A 20 10.20 31.51 -10.19
N LYS A 21 9.50 31.05 -11.23
CA LYS A 21 10.03 30.97 -12.60
C LYS A 21 10.12 32.35 -13.28
N LYS A 22 9.26 33.31 -12.93
CA LYS A 22 9.32 34.69 -13.45
C LYS A 22 10.51 35.44 -12.86
N GLU A 23 10.78 35.23 -11.57
CA GLU A 23 11.86 35.90 -10.85
C GLU A 23 13.25 35.31 -11.17
N ASN A 24 13.33 33.99 -11.41
CA ASN A 24 14.56 33.32 -11.81
C ASN A 24 14.33 32.33 -12.96
N SER A 25 14.91 32.61 -14.13
CA SER A 25 14.78 31.80 -15.35
C SER A 25 15.42 30.40 -15.24
N THR A 26 16.32 30.19 -14.27
CA THR A 26 16.97 28.89 -14.00
C THR A 26 16.32 28.09 -12.87
N HIS A 27 15.20 28.58 -12.33
CA HIS A 27 14.48 27.94 -11.23
C HIS A 27 14.07 26.49 -11.55
N LYS A 28 14.29 25.59 -10.58
CA LYS A 28 13.87 24.18 -10.66
C LYS A 28 12.68 23.94 -9.73
N PRO A 29 11.63 23.23 -10.18
CA PRO A 29 10.44 23.02 -9.36
C PRO A 29 10.78 22.25 -8.09
N PHE A 30 10.24 22.71 -6.95
CA PHE A 30 10.49 22.07 -5.68
C PHE A 30 9.55 20.87 -5.48
N THR A 31 10.14 19.71 -5.23
CA THR A 31 9.42 18.53 -4.76
C THR A 31 10.11 18.04 -3.48
N SER A 32 9.36 18.01 -2.38
CA SER A 32 9.85 17.48 -1.12
C SER A 32 10.12 15.97 -1.26
N GLY A 33 11.36 15.56 -0.98
CA GLY A 33 11.73 14.15 -0.87
C GLY A 33 11.27 13.50 0.44
N VAL A 34 11.02 14.31 1.48
CA VAL A 34 10.58 13.82 2.81
C VAL A 34 9.07 13.63 2.85
N LEU A 35 8.31 14.58 2.31
CA LEU A 35 6.85 14.51 2.22
C LEU A 35 6.40 14.63 0.76
N PRO A 36 6.34 13.51 0.03
CA PRO A 36 5.81 13.45 -1.32
C PRO A 36 4.39 14.02 -1.43
N ARG A 37 4.01 14.44 -2.64
CA ARG A 37 2.65 14.92 -2.88
C ARG A 37 1.66 13.80 -2.61
N PHE A 38 0.53 14.16 -1.98
CA PHE A 38 -0.58 13.26 -1.66
C PHE A 38 -0.27 12.14 -0.66
N LEU A 39 0.93 12.09 -0.07
CA LEU A 39 1.22 11.12 1.00
C LEU A 39 0.35 11.43 2.22
N ARG A 40 -0.59 10.53 2.53
CA ARG A 40 -1.49 10.66 3.69
C ARG A 40 -1.15 9.72 4.83
N ARG A 41 -0.41 8.64 4.56
CA ARG A 41 -0.02 7.57 5.50
C ARG A 41 1.46 7.25 5.35
N THR A 42 2.12 6.81 6.41
CA THR A 42 3.50 6.30 6.34
C THR A 42 3.53 4.88 5.76
N PRO A 43 4.65 4.46 5.14
CA PRO A 43 4.82 3.08 4.67
C PRO A 43 4.63 2.03 5.78
N SER A 44 4.96 2.36 7.03
CA SER A 44 4.73 1.48 8.18
C SER A 44 3.25 1.16 8.41
N VAL A 45 2.36 2.13 8.18
CA VAL A 45 0.91 1.96 8.32
C VAL A 45 0.35 1.17 7.13
N GLU A 46 0.88 1.39 5.92
CA GLU A 46 0.52 0.57 4.76
C GLU A 46 0.90 -0.91 4.95
N GLY A 47 2.04 -1.19 5.59
CA GLY A 47 2.47 -2.54 5.95
C GLY A 47 1.50 -3.28 6.89
N VAL A 48 0.75 -2.55 7.73
CA VAL A 48 -0.28 -3.16 8.58
C VAL A 48 -1.44 -3.70 7.75
N VAL A 49 -1.87 -2.97 6.72
CA VAL A 49 -2.94 -3.42 5.81
C VAL A 49 -2.58 -4.75 5.15
N VAL A 50 -1.33 -4.84 4.67
CA VAL A 50 -0.76 -6.07 4.12
C VAL A 50 -0.79 -7.20 5.14
N THR A 51 -0.35 -6.91 6.36
CA THR A 51 -0.28 -7.89 7.45
C THR A 51 -1.67 -8.42 7.82
N LEU A 52 -2.66 -7.54 7.96
CA LEU A 52 -4.04 -7.91 8.27
C LEU A 52 -4.63 -8.84 7.20
N TYR A 53 -4.41 -8.52 5.92
CA TYR A 53 -4.88 -9.36 4.82
C TYR A 53 -4.22 -10.75 4.84
N LEU A 54 -2.90 -10.80 5.00
CA LEU A 54 -2.15 -12.07 5.06
C LEU A 54 -2.53 -12.91 6.28
N LYS A 55 -2.98 -12.28 7.37
CA LYS A 55 -3.51 -12.97 8.55
C LYS A 55 -4.96 -13.43 8.39
N GLY A 56 -5.60 -13.15 7.26
CA GLY A 56 -6.98 -13.57 7.00
C GLY A 56 -8.02 -12.76 7.77
N VAL A 57 -7.68 -11.57 8.25
CA VAL A 57 -8.67 -10.64 8.83
C VAL A 57 -9.62 -10.22 7.71
N SER A 58 -10.92 -10.17 8.01
CA SER A 58 -11.92 -9.70 7.05
C SER A 58 -11.65 -8.24 6.68
N THR A 59 -11.77 -7.88 5.40
CA THR A 59 -11.61 -6.49 4.96
C THR A 59 -12.63 -5.54 5.59
N ASN A 60 -13.78 -6.06 6.03
CA ASN A 60 -14.79 -5.28 6.74
C ASN A 60 -14.32 -4.90 8.16
N ASP A 61 -13.40 -5.68 8.74
CA ASP A 61 -12.89 -5.48 10.10
C ASP A 61 -11.58 -4.67 10.10
N PHE A 62 -11.09 -4.24 8.92
CA PHE A 62 -9.83 -3.49 8.81
C PHE A 62 -9.89 -2.14 9.51
N ASP A 63 -11.02 -1.44 9.42
CA ASP A 63 -11.20 -0.14 10.07
C ASP A 63 -11.12 -0.27 11.59
N GLU A 64 -11.74 -1.31 12.16
CA GLU A 64 -11.67 -1.62 13.59
C GLU A 64 -10.24 -1.97 14.01
N ALA A 65 -9.56 -2.83 13.24
CA ALA A 65 -8.17 -3.20 13.52
C ALA A 65 -7.23 -1.97 13.48
N ILE A 66 -7.41 -1.08 12.51
CA ILE A 66 -6.57 0.13 12.37
C ILE A 66 -6.80 1.09 13.53
N ARG A 67 -8.06 1.33 13.94
CA ARG A 67 -8.37 2.17 15.11
C ARG A 67 -7.83 1.58 16.41
N THR A 68 -7.88 0.26 16.54
CA THR A 68 -7.31 -0.43 17.71
C THR A 68 -5.80 -0.25 17.81
N ILE A 69 -5.09 -0.22 16.67
CA ILE A 69 -3.62 -0.08 16.65
C ILE A 69 -3.18 1.39 16.78
N TYR A 70 -3.90 2.33 16.16
CA TYR A 70 -3.46 3.72 15.97
C TYR A 70 -4.38 4.79 16.61
N GLY A 71 -5.39 4.36 17.35
CA GLY A 71 -6.40 5.23 17.97
C GLY A 71 -7.59 5.57 17.06
N ASP A 72 -8.66 6.07 17.65
CA ASP A 72 -9.94 6.35 16.95
C ASP A 72 -9.79 7.40 15.83
N GLU A 73 -8.81 8.31 15.96
CA GLU A 73 -8.49 9.35 14.99
C GLU A 73 -7.72 8.84 13.76
N ALA A 74 -7.37 7.55 13.71
CA ALA A 74 -6.62 6.96 12.60
C ALA A 74 -7.38 6.99 11.25
N GLY A 75 -8.68 7.26 11.29
CA GLY A 75 -9.55 7.29 10.11
C GLY A 75 -9.84 5.89 9.58
N SER A 76 -10.53 5.81 8.43
CA SER A 76 -10.86 4.55 7.77
C SER A 76 -9.93 4.25 6.60
N LEU A 77 -9.78 2.97 6.27
CA LEU A 77 -9.18 2.54 5.04
C LEU A 77 -10.18 2.71 3.90
N SER A 78 -9.77 3.35 2.80
CA SER A 78 -10.63 3.36 1.62
C SER A 78 -10.68 1.94 1.02
N PRO A 79 -11.85 1.46 0.55
CA PRO A 79 -11.94 0.20 -0.18
C PRO A 79 -10.95 0.12 -1.35
N SER A 80 -10.69 1.25 -2.01
CA SER A 80 -9.69 1.36 -3.08
C SER A 80 -8.27 0.99 -2.66
N THR A 81 -7.90 1.19 -1.39
CA THR A 81 -6.57 0.82 -0.87
C THR A 81 -6.38 -0.70 -0.94
N VAL A 82 -7.39 -1.46 -0.51
CA VAL A 82 -7.36 -2.93 -0.58
C VAL A 82 -7.39 -3.41 -2.03
N SER A 83 -8.18 -2.77 -2.89
CA SER A 83 -8.23 -3.12 -4.31
C SER A 83 -6.88 -2.93 -5.00
N HIS A 84 -6.20 -1.80 -4.79
CA HIS A 84 -4.85 -1.57 -5.36
C HIS A 84 -3.82 -2.57 -4.83
N LEU A 85 -3.89 -2.92 -3.55
CA LEU A 85 -3.02 -3.96 -2.99
C LEU A 85 -3.22 -5.31 -3.68
N LYS A 86 -4.48 -5.72 -3.87
CA LYS A 86 -4.83 -6.95 -4.58
C LYS A 86 -4.35 -6.91 -6.04
N GLU A 87 -4.48 -5.78 -6.72
CA GLU A 87 -4.02 -5.61 -8.10
C GLU A 87 -2.51 -5.80 -8.24
N ALA A 88 -1.71 -5.19 -7.35
CA ALA A 88 -0.27 -5.36 -7.33
C ALA A 88 0.12 -6.84 -7.13
N TRP A 89 -0.50 -7.52 -6.16
CA TRP A 89 -0.25 -8.93 -5.91
C TRP A 89 -0.76 -9.85 -7.02
N TYR A 90 -1.82 -9.48 -7.72
CA TYR A 90 -2.26 -10.24 -8.88
C TYR A 90 -1.21 -10.20 -9.99
N GLY A 91 -0.53 -9.07 -10.17
CA GLY A 91 0.62 -8.96 -11.06
C GLY A 91 1.79 -9.88 -10.66
N GLU A 92 2.14 -9.88 -9.37
CA GLU A 92 3.17 -10.78 -8.83
C GLU A 92 2.79 -12.26 -8.98
N TYR A 93 1.54 -12.59 -8.70
CA TYR A 93 0.97 -13.93 -8.89
C TYR A 93 1.07 -14.37 -10.35
N GLU A 94 0.65 -13.53 -11.29
CA GLU A 94 0.70 -13.84 -12.72
C GLU A 94 2.13 -14.05 -13.22
N SER A 95 3.08 -13.26 -12.71
CA SER A 95 4.51 -13.45 -12.99
C SER A 95 5.01 -14.78 -12.39
N GLY A 96 4.69 -15.04 -11.12
CA GLY A 96 5.10 -16.23 -10.39
C GLY A 96 4.56 -17.53 -10.99
N ARG A 97 3.31 -17.53 -11.47
CA ARG A 97 2.67 -18.69 -12.12
C ARG A 97 3.31 -19.05 -13.46
N LYS A 98 3.88 -18.07 -14.18
CA LYS A 98 4.51 -18.25 -15.50
C LYS A 98 6.02 -18.44 -15.42
N ARG A 99 6.61 -18.39 -14.22
CA ARG A 99 8.06 -18.51 -14.05
C ARG A 99 8.56 -19.87 -14.52
N THR A 100 9.72 -19.89 -15.18
CA THR A 100 10.37 -21.15 -15.51
C THR A 100 10.92 -21.81 -14.25
N LEU A 101 10.77 -23.13 -14.17
CA LEU A 101 11.36 -23.95 -13.13
C LEU A 101 12.64 -24.65 -13.61
N SER A 102 13.05 -24.45 -14.87
CA SER A 102 14.14 -25.18 -15.53
C SER A 102 15.54 -24.94 -14.94
N SER A 103 15.69 -24.03 -13.98
CA SER A 103 16.98 -23.73 -13.34
C SER A 103 17.50 -24.88 -12.46
N ASN A 104 16.63 -25.82 -12.06
CA ASN A 104 16.94 -26.88 -11.12
C ASN A 104 16.40 -28.24 -11.62
N GLN A 105 17.08 -29.32 -11.25
CA GLN A 105 16.56 -30.69 -11.41
C GLN A 105 15.78 -31.07 -10.15
N TYR A 106 14.49 -31.37 -10.30
CA TYR A 106 13.62 -31.78 -9.19
C TYR A 106 13.55 -33.31 -9.16
N ALA A 107 13.97 -33.91 -8.04
CA ALA A 107 13.85 -35.36 -7.85
C ALA A 107 12.38 -35.79 -7.58
N TYR A 108 11.58 -34.89 -6.99
CA TYR A 108 10.19 -35.14 -6.63
C TYR A 108 9.33 -33.89 -6.85
N ILE A 109 8.08 -34.10 -7.22
CA ILE A 109 7.03 -33.09 -7.32
C ILE A 109 5.80 -33.66 -6.62
N TRP A 110 5.22 -32.90 -5.69
CA TRP A 110 3.94 -33.25 -5.06
C TRP A 110 2.85 -32.29 -5.52
N ALA A 111 1.61 -32.78 -5.51
CA ALA A 111 0.41 -31.99 -5.74
C ALA A 111 -0.52 -32.19 -4.55
N ASP A 112 -1.16 -31.12 -4.12
CA ASP A 112 -2.13 -31.09 -3.02
C ASP A 112 -3.37 -30.28 -3.46
N GLY A 113 -4.50 -30.51 -2.80
CA GLY A 113 -5.78 -29.90 -3.11
C GLY A 113 -6.46 -29.32 -1.87
N VAL A 114 -6.88 -28.06 -1.96
CA VAL A 114 -7.67 -27.40 -0.92
C VAL A 114 -9.07 -27.15 -1.47
N TYR A 115 -10.10 -27.64 -0.78
CA TYR A 115 -11.48 -27.36 -1.13
C TYR A 115 -11.90 -26.00 -0.56
N LEU A 116 -12.32 -25.10 -1.44
CA LEU A 116 -12.83 -23.78 -1.08
C LEU A 116 -14.25 -23.63 -1.63
N ASN A 117 -15.17 -23.19 -0.77
CA ASN A 117 -16.52 -22.86 -1.19
C ASN A 117 -16.54 -21.45 -1.82
N ALA A 118 -16.13 -21.37 -3.08
CA ALA A 118 -16.17 -20.13 -3.86
C ALA A 118 -17.47 -20.08 -4.66
N ARG A 119 -18.19 -18.95 -4.57
CA ARG A 119 -19.25 -18.65 -5.55
C ARG A 119 -18.57 -18.26 -6.86
N ILE A 120 -18.89 -18.97 -7.93
CA ILE A 120 -18.51 -18.57 -9.28
C ILE A 120 -19.59 -17.60 -9.75
N GLU A 121 -19.21 -16.33 -9.92
CA GLU A 121 -20.00 -15.32 -10.63
C GLU A 121 -19.54 -15.21 -12.09
#